data_AF-A0A1W6YPK4-F1
#
_entry.id   AF-A0A1W6YPK4-F1
#
_cell.length_a   1.000
_cell.length_b   1.000
_cell.length_c   1.000
_cell.angle_alpha   90.00
_cell.angle_beta   90.00
_cell.angle_gamma   90.00
#
_symmetry.space_group_name_H-M   'P 1'
#
loop_
_entity.id
_entity.type
_entity.pdbx_description
1 polymer ?
#
loop_
_entity_poly.entity_id
_entity_poly.type
_entity_poly.pdbx_seq_one_letter_code
_entity_poly.pdbx_strand_id
1 'polypeptide(L)'
;MHLAKFIEEEKEAIVEQAVEFARTLTALTSAKEALLRNHIPAILQSIAVDLRTDQSESASIAKSRGESAAGYLTLNSGADEHGLQRAQVGLSLEQVLAEYRALRSSVLRLWATHHSFAEHDISEIQRFNEAIDQAIAESVRAFVAETEKRRELFLAALGHDLRGPLNAVSLTAGAIRHTGPPETHRFVDGYIAERG
;
A
#
# COMPACT_ATOMS: atom_id res chain seq x y z
N MET A 1 -12.09 -23.34 23.91
CA MET A 1 -12.00 -23.61 22.46
C MET A 1 -10.72 -22.97 21.97
N HIS A 2 -9.83 -23.75 21.34
CA HIS A 2 -8.59 -23.21 20.76
C HIS A 2 -8.87 -22.13 19.72
N LEU A 3 -8.02 -21.11 19.69
CA LEU A 3 -8.19 -19.92 18.85
C LEU A 3 -8.14 -20.26 17.36
N ALA A 4 -7.29 -21.21 16.96
CA ALA A 4 -7.24 -21.68 15.56
C ALA A 4 -8.59 -22.24 15.08
N LYS A 5 -9.21 -23.09 15.92
CA LYS A 5 -10.52 -23.68 15.64
C LYS A 5 -11.61 -22.59 15.58
N PHE A 6 -11.58 -21.65 16.53
CA PHE A 6 -12.49 -20.51 16.54
C PHE A 6 -12.40 -19.68 15.25
N ILE A 7 -11.20 -19.35 14.78
CA ILE A 7 -11.00 -18.56 13.55
C ILE A 7 -11.58 -19.28 12.32
N GLU A 8 -11.47 -20.62 12.27
CA GLU A 8 -12.03 -21.42 11.18
C GLU A 8 -13.55 -21.49 11.22
N GLU A 9 -14.14 -21.69 12.40
CA GLU A 9 -15.60 -21.80 12.60
C GLU A 9 -16.30 -20.45 12.44
N GLU A 10 -15.70 -19.36 12.92
CA GLU A 10 -16.28 -18.01 12.93
C GLU A 10 -15.71 -17.10 11.83
N LYS A 11 -15.06 -17.68 10.82
CA LYS A 11 -14.39 -16.96 9.73
C LYS A 11 -15.30 -15.91 9.07
N GLU A 12 -16.54 -16.27 8.75
CA GLU A 12 -17.47 -15.37 8.09
C GLU A 12 -17.86 -14.18 8.99
N ALA A 13 -18.14 -14.42 10.27
CA ALA A 13 -18.44 -13.35 11.23
C ALA A 13 -17.25 -12.39 11.42
N ILE A 14 -16.02 -12.93 11.46
CA ILE A 14 -14.80 -12.11 11.53
C ILE A 14 -14.64 -11.27 10.26
N VAL A 15 -14.86 -11.86 9.08
CA VAL A 15 -14.77 -11.16 7.79
C VAL A 15 -15.83 -10.07 7.69
N GLU A 16 -17.05 -10.32 8.17
CA GLU A 16 -18.12 -9.31 8.21
C GLU A 16 -17.75 -8.10 9.07
N GLN A 17 -17.16 -8.31 10.26
CA GLN A 17 -16.65 -7.22 11.11
C GLN A 17 -15.54 -6.42 10.40
N ALA A 18 -14.67 -7.10 9.66
CA ALA A 18 -13.62 -6.44 8.89
C ALA A 18 -14.19 -5.63 7.70
N VAL A 19 -15.22 -6.14 7.02
CA VAL A 19 -15.96 -5.44 5.97
C VAL A 19 -16.67 -4.21 6.53
N GLU A 20 -17.30 -4.32 7.70
CA GLU A 20 -17.94 -3.19 8.39
C GLU A 20 -16.93 -2.08 8.68
N PHE A 21 -15.77 -2.43 9.23
CA PHE A 21 -14.68 -1.48 9.44
C PHE A 21 -14.21 -0.85 8.12
N ALA A 22 -13.96 -1.65 7.08
CA ALA A 22 -13.48 -1.15 5.79
C ALA A 22 -14.46 -0.14 5.16
N ARG A 23 -15.78 -0.30 5.34
CA ARG A 23 -16.79 0.67 4.86
C ARG A 23 -16.69 2.04 5.51
N THR A 24 -16.09 2.14 6.70
CA THR A 24 -15.85 3.43 7.37
C THR A 24 -14.75 4.25 6.70
N LEU A 25 -13.91 3.62 5.86
CA LEU A 25 -12.84 4.30 5.14
C LEU A 25 -13.40 4.95 3.87
N THR A 26 -13.19 6.26 3.71
CA THR A 26 -13.72 7.06 2.59
C THR A 26 -13.42 6.46 1.21
N ALA A 27 -12.22 5.90 1.02
CA ALA A 27 -11.81 5.27 -0.24
C ALA A 27 -12.60 3.97 -0.57
N LEU A 28 -13.24 3.37 0.44
CA LEU A 28 -13.90 2.06 0.35
C LEU A 28 -15.40 2.10 0.65
N THR A 29 -15.98 3.23 1.06
CA THR A 29 -17.39 3.32 1.48
C THR A 29 -18.37 2.75 0.45
N SER A 30 -18.14 3.01 -0.84
CA SER A 30 -18.98 2.51 -1.95
C SER A 30 -18.36 1.33 -2.70
N ALA A 31 -17.31 0.70 -2.14
CA ALA A 31 -16.67 -0.43 -2.77
C ALA A 31 -17.58 -1.67 -2.79
N LYS A 32 -17.43 -2.48 -3.85
CA LYS A 32 -18.05 -3.81 -3.93
C LYS A 32 -17.52 -4.71 -2.83
N GLU A 33 -18.37 -5.60 -2.32
CA GLU A 33 -18.02 -6.49 -1.21
C GLU A 33 -16.77 -7.33 -1.46
N ALA A 34 -16.56 -7.81 -2.69
CA ALA A 34 -15.35 -8.55 -3.06
C ALA A 34 -14.05 -7.76 -2.78
N LEU A 35 -14.07 -6.43 -2.97
CA LEU A 35 -12.92 -5.56 -2.67
C LEU A 35 -12.77 -5.32 -1.16
N LEU A 36 -13.87 -5.33 -0.42
CA LEU A 36 -13.84 -5.15 1.03
C LEU A 36 -13.31 -6.42 1.72
N ARG A 37 -13.85 -7.59 1.34
CA ARG A 37 -13.42 -8.92 1.80
C ARG A 37 -11.97 -9.20 1.41
N ASN A 38 -11.61 -8.92 0.15
CA ASN A 38 -10.24 -9.03 -0.36
C ASN A 38 -9.59 -10.38 0.05
N HIS A 39 -8.30 -10.36 0.41
CA HIS A 39 -7.55 -11.51 0.92
C HIS A 39 -7.69 -11.71 2.45
N ILE A 40 -8.63 -11.04 3.13
CA ILE A 40 -8.84 -11.25 4.58
C ILE A 40 -9.15 -12.72 4.92
N PRO A 41 -9.99 -13.46 4.16
CA PRO A 41 -10.20 -14.89 4.41
C PRO A 41 -8.92 -15.73 4.31
N ALA A 42 -8.02 -15.39 3.37
CA ALA A 42 -6.75 -16.08 3.20
C ALA A 42 -5.79 -15.79 4.37
N ILE A 43 -5.74 -14.54 4.84
CA ILE A 43 -4.96 -14.14 6.02
C ILE A 43 -5.44 -14.92 7.25
N LEU A 44 -6.75 -14.98 7.49
CA LEU A 44 -7.32 -15.73 8.62
C LEU A 44 -6.99 -17.23 8.52
N GLN A 45 -7.08 -17.81 7.33
CA GLN A 45 -6.72 -19.21 7.10
C GLN A 45 -5.24 -19.47 7.38
N SER A 46 -4.35 -18.56 6.93
CA SER A 46 -2.91 -18.65 7.18
C SER A 46 -2.60 -18.57 8.67
N ILE A 47 -3.27 -17.67 9.40
CA ILE A 47 -3.12 -17.54 10.85
C ILE A 47 -3.60 -18.81 11.57
N ALA A 48 -4.77 -19.35 11.19
CA ALA A 48 -5.28 -20.59 11.81
C ALA A 48 -4.32 -21.78 11.58
N VAL A 49 -3.73 -21.88 10.39
CA VAL A 49 -2.71 -22.89 10.09
C VAL A 49 -1.45 -22.68 10.93
N ASP A 50 -0.95 -21.45 11.00
CA ASP A 50 0.22 -21.10 11.82
C ASP A 50 -0.01 -21.48 13.30
N LEU A 51 -1.15 -21.12 13.87
CA LEU A 51 -1.53 -21.46 15.25
C LEU A 51 -1.58 -22.97 15.54
N ARG A 52 -1.75 -23.82 14.52
CA ARG A 52 -1.74 -25.29 14.64
C ARG A 52 -0.35 -25.91 14.47
N THR A 53 0.64 -25.15 14.00
CA THR A 53 2.01 -25.63 13.86
C THR A 53 2.73 -25.63 15.20
N ASP A 54 3.68 -26.55 15.41
CA ASP A 54 4.55 -26.49 16.57
C ASP A 54 5.58 -25.37 16.39
N GLN A 55 5.81 -24.60 17.45
CA GLN A 55 6.72 -23.46 17.44
C GLN A 55 7.68 -23.55 18.63
N SER A 56 9.00 -23.49 18.35
CA SER A 56 10.01 -23.38 19.40
C SER A 56 10.07 -21.96 19.97
N GLU A 57 10.62 -21.81 21.16
CA GLU A 57 10.89 -20.49 21.76
C GLU A 57 11.81 -19.63 20.87
N SER A 58 12.83 -20.23 20.27
CA SER A 58 13.70 -19.52 19.32
C SER A 58 12.95 -19.03 18.08
N ALA A 59 12.00 -19.81 17.56
CA ALA A 59 11.15 -19.42 16.45
C ALA A 59 10.17 -18.30 16.84
N SER A 60 9.59 -18.37 18.04
CA SER A 60 8.76 -17.30 18.62
C SER A 60 9.53 -15.97 18.70
N ILE A 61 10.74 -15.99 19.26
CA ILE A 61 11.58 -14.81 19.38
C ILE A 61 11.93 -14.25 18.00
N ALA A 62 12.36 -15.09 17.05
CA ALA A 62 12.68 -14.65 15.70
C ALA A 62 11.45 -14.02 15.00
N LYS A 63 10.28 -14.63 15.11
CA LYS A 63 9.03 -14.13 14.52
C LYS A 63 8.61 -12.79 15.12
N SER A 64 8.70 -12.64 16.45
CA SER A 64 8.40 -11.37 17.14
C SER A 64 9.32 -10.20 16.72
N ARG A 65 10.52 -10.51 16.21
CA ARG A 65 11.48 -9.53 15.69
C ARG A 65 11.39 -9.31 14.18
N GLY A 66 10.53 -10.05 13.48
CA GLY A 66 10.49 -10.09 12.02
C GLY A 66 11.74 -10.74 11.38
N GLU A 67 12.52 -11.48 12.16
CA GLU A 67 13.77 -12.13 11.78
C GLU A 67 13.57 -13.59 11.34
N SER A 68 12.34 -14.10 11.35
CA SER A 68 12.03 -15.48 10.99
C SER A 68 12.60 -15.83 9.61
N ALA A 69 13.72 -16.55 9.63
CA ALA A 69 14.42 -17.02 8.46
C ALA A 69 13.52 -18.01 7.72
N ALA A 70 13.06 -17.65 6.52
CA ALA A 70 12.53 -18.61 5.56
C ALA A 70 11.41 -19.56 6.06
N GLY A 71 10.38 -19.03 6.73
CA GLY A 71 9.06 -19.68 6.85
C GLY A 71 8.07 -19.30 5.73
N TYR A 72 8.55 -18.61 4.70
CA TYR A 72 7.80 -17.93 3.63
C TYR A 72 7.14 -18.87 2.58
N LEU A 73 6.87 -20.15 2.84
CA LEU A 73 6.64 -21.11 1.75
C LEU A 73 5.53 -22.15 1.83
N THR A 74 4.67 -22.21 2.85
CA THR A 74 3.62 -23.25 2.85
C THR A 74 2.23 -22.74 2.45
N LEU A 75 1.93 -21.46 2.68
CA LEU A 75 0.71 -20.81 2.19
C LEU A 75 1.03 -19.37 1.80
N ASN A 76 0.59 -18.95 0.61
CA ASN A 76 0.43 -17.53 0.33
C ASN A 76 -0.53 -16.98 1.41
N SER A 77 0.00 -16.17 2.33
CA SER A 77 -0.78 -15.61 3.43
C SER A 77 -1.89 -14.68 2.93
N GLY A 78 -1.78 -14.22 1.67
CA GLY A 78 -2.63 -13.18 1.09
C GLY A 78 -2.38 -11.79 1.65
N ALA A 79 -1.42 -11.63 2.59
CA ALA A 79 -1.16 -10.36 3.23
C ALA A 79 -0.42 -9.38 2.32
N ASP A 80 0.53 -9.87 1.51
CA ASP A 80 1.20 -9.09 0.48
C ASP A 80 0.21 -8.63 -0.61
N GLU A 81 -0.64 -9.54 -1.09
CA GLU A 81 -1.70 -9.25 -2.06
C GLU A 81 -2.74 -8.26 -1.47
N HIS A 82 -3.05 -8.38 -0.18
CA HIS A 82 -3.89 -7.41 0.53
C HIS A 82 -3.26 -6.01 0.51
N GLY A 83 -2.00 -5.89 0.94
CA GLY A 83 -1.26 -4.62 0.97
C GLY A 83 -1.11 -3.99 -0.41
N LEU A 84 -0.78 -4.81 -1.41
CA LEU A 84 -0.73 -4.40 -2.81
C LEU A 84 -2.08 -3.82 -3.26
N GLN A 85 -3.18 -4.54 -3.02
CA GLN A 85 -4.50 -4.07 -3.43
C GLN A 85 -4.90 -2.78 -2.70
N ARG A 86 -4.58 -2.63 -1.40
CA ARG A 86 -4.88 -1.40 -0.65
C ARG A 86 -4.08 -0.20 -1.16
N ALA A 87 -2.80 -0.39 -1.49
CA ALA A 87 -2.03 0.64 -2.20
C ALA A 87 -2.68 0.96 -3.56
N GLN A 88 -3.21 -0.06 -4.24
CA GLN A 88 -3.82 0.12 -5.54
C GLN A 88 -5.07 1.00 -5.53
N VAL A 89 -5.91 0.82 -4.51
CA VAL A 89 -7.13 1.60 -4.26
C VAL A 89 -6.83 2.99 -3.67
N GLY A 90 -5.58 3.24 -3.25
CA GLY A 90 -5.15 4.54 -2.75
C GLY A 90 -5.42 4.77 -1.27
N LEU A 91 -5.47 3.71 -0.47
CA LEU A 91 -5.47 3.84 0.99
C LEU A 91 -4.12 4.40 1.46
N SER A 92 -4.14 5.07 2.62
CA SER A 92 -2.91 5.41 3.33
C SER A 92 -2.39 4.22 4.14
N LEU A 93 -1.10 4.25 4.48
CA LEU A 93 -0.49 3.21 5.32
C LEU A 93 -1.17 3.14 6.70
N GLU A 94 -1.56 4.29 7.27
CA GLU A 94 -2.27 4.35 8.55
C GLU A 94 -3.63 3.65 8.48
N GLN A 95 -4.33 3.73 7.34
CA GLN A 95 -5.60 3.05 7.12
C GLN A 95 -5.42 1.53 7.03
N VAL A 96 -4.39 1.06 6.31
CA VAL A 96 -4.04 -0.38 6.26
C VAL A 96 -3.73 -0.91 7.65
N LEU A 97 -2.90 -0.20 8.43
CA LEU A 97 -2.61 -0.58 9.81
C LEU A 97 -3.88 -0.55 10.69
N ALA A 98 -4.81 0.38 10.44
CA ALA A 98 -6.08 0.43 11.14
C ALA A 98 -6.97 -0.79 10.82
N GLU A 99 -7.01 -1.26 9.57
CA GLU A 99 -7.71 -2.50 9.19
C GLU A 99 -7.18 -3.70 9.98
N TYR A 100 -5.86 -3.87 10.07
CA TYR A 100 -5.27 -4.96 10.87
C TYR A 100 -5.56 -4.82 12.38
N ARG A 101 -5.53 -3.60 12.92
CA ARG A 101 -5.92 -3.35 14.33
C ARG A 101 -7.38 -3.73 14.57
N ALA A 102 -8.28 -3.36 13.66
CA ALA A 102 -9.70 -3.70 13.73
C ALA A 102 -9.92 -5.21 13.61
N LEU A 103 -9.22 -5.89 12.69
CA LEU A 103 -9.28 -7.34 12.52
C LEU A 103 -8.83 -8.08 13.79
N ARG A 104 -7.62 -7.77 14.29
CA ARG A 104 -7.08 -8.36 15.53
C ARG A 104 -8.06 -8.19 16.69
N SER A 105 -8.60 -6.98 16.83
CA SER A 105 -9.55 -6.71 17.91
C SER A 105 -10.88 -7.44 17.74
N SER A 106 -11.34 -7.66 16.51
CA SER A 106 -12.58 -8.39 16.22
C SER A 106 -12.43 -9.87 16.53
N VAL A 107 -11.33 -10.49 16.10
CA VAL A 107 -11.01 -11.89 16.43
C VAL A 107 -11.02 -12.10 17.95
N LEU A 108 -10.26 -11.30 18.70
CA LEU A 108 -10.13 -11.50 20.16
C LEU A 108 -11.44 -11.21 20.92
N ARG A 109 -12.22 -10.20 20.52
CA ARG A 109 -13.52 -9.90 21.16
C ARG A 109 -14.57 -10.97 20.88
N LEU A 110 -14.66 -11.44 19.64
CA LEU A 110 -15.58 -12.52 19.30
C LEU A 110 -15.16 -13.81 20.02
N TRP A 111 -13.86 -14.13 20.06
CA TRP A 111 -13.39 -15.31 20.79
C TRP A 111 -13.72 -15.24 22.29
N ALA A 112 -13.52 -14.08 22.91
CA ALA A 112 -13.90 -13.83 24.31
C ALA A 112 -15.40 -14.00 24.59
N THR A 113 -16.26 -13.85 23.59
CA THR A 113 -17.72 -14.03 23.74
C THR A 113 -18.11 -15.52 23.72
N HIS A 114 -17.31 -16.37 23.06
CA HIS A 114 -17.56 -17.80 22.88
C HIS A 114 -16.65 -18.70 23.76
N HIS A 115 -15.73 -18.12 24.53
CA HIS A 115 -14.71 -18.86 25.27
C HIS A 115 -14.50 -18.30 26.67
N SER A 116 -14.29 -19.20 27.63
CA SER A 116 -13.89 -18.85 29.00
C SER A 116 -12.38 -19.00 29.13
N PHE A 117 -11.69 -17.89 29.37
CA PHE A 117 -10.23 -17.86 29.39
C PHE A 117 -9.61 -18.62 30.57
N ALA A 118 -8.50 -19.29 30.29
CA ALA A 118 -7.61 -19.98 31.21
C ALA A 118 -6.14 -19.68 30.88
N GLU A 119 -5.21 -20.16 31.71
CA GLU A 119 -3.78 -19.84 31.59
C GLU A 119 -3.16 -20.20 30.23
N HIS A 120 -3.56 -21.34 29.64
CA HIS A 120 -3.06 -21.77 28.33
C HIS A 120 -3.43 -20.80 27.19
N ASP A 121 -4.50 -20.03 27.32
CA ASP A 121 -4.93 -19.08 26.29
C ASP A 121 -3.95 -17.91 26.11
N ILE A 122 -3.14 -17.59 27.13
CA ILE A 122 -2.11 -16.56 27.03
C ILE A 122 -1.13 -16.90 25.91
N SER A 123 -0.75 -18.18 25.81
CA SER A 123 0.14 -18.66 24.74
C SER A 123 -0.54 -18.59 23.37
N GLU A 124 -1.83 -18.89 23.25
CA GLU A 124 -2.57 -18.76 21.99
C GLU A 124 -2.68 -17.28 21.55
N ILE A 125 -2.90 -16.36 22.48
CA ILE A 125 -2.92 -14.91 22.21
C ILE A 125 -1.55 -14.43 21.75
N GLN A 126 -0.47 -14.87 22.41
CA GLN A 126 0.88 -14.51 22.00
C GLN A 126 1.16 -14.98 20.57
N ARG A 127 0.90 -16.26 20.27
CA ARG A 127 1.09 -16.80 18.92
C ARG A 127 0.25 -16.10 17.86
N PHE A 128 -0.98 -15.73 18.20
CA PHE A 128 -1.86 -14.97 17.31
C PHE A 128 -1.32 -13.57 17.02
N ASN A 129 -0.79 -12.87 18.02
CA ASN A 129 -0.17 -11.56 17.83
C ASN A 129 1.04 -11.68 16.90
N GLU A 130 1.91 -12.67 17.11
CA GLU A 130 3.06 -12.93 16.23
C GLU A 130 2.62 -13.21 14.78
N ALA A 131 1.54 -13.98 14.57
CA ALA A 131 1.01 -14.27 13.24
C ALA A 131 0.39 -13.03 12.56
N ILE A 132 -0.32 -12.20 13.31
CA ILE A 132 -0.85 -10.92 12.81
C ILE A 132 0.28 -9.94 12.48
N ASP A 133 1.30 -9.82 13.32
CA ASP A 133 2.42 -8.91 13.10
C ASP A 133 3.23 -9.31 11.86
N GLN A 134 3.37 -10.61 11.60
CA GLN A 134 3.93 -11.14 10.36
C GLN A 134 3.09 -10.71 9.13
N ALA A 135 1.76 -10.88 9.18
CA ALA A 135 0.88 -10.46 8.09
C ALA A 135 0.95 -8.94 7.86
N ILE A 136 1.04 -8.14 8.92
CA ILE A 136 1.27 -6.69 8.82
C ILE A 136 2.59 -6.41 8.11
N ALA A 137 3.69 -7.05 8.50
CA ALA A 137 5.00 -6.83 7.89
C ALA A 137 5.01 -7.15 6.38
N GLU A 138 4.36 -8.23 5.97
CA GLU A 138 4.19 -8.61 4.56
C GLU A 138 3.35 -7.59 3.79
N SER A 139 2.20 -7.20 4.33
CA SER A 139 1.32 -6.20 3.73
C SER A 139 1.99 -4.84 3.60
N VAL A 140 2.72 -4.38 4.62
CA VAL A 140 3.42 -3.08 4.61
C VAL A 140 4.52 -3.10 3.55
N ARG A 141 5.30 -4.19 3.46
CA ARG A 141 6.35 -4.35 2.44
C ARG A 141 5.77 -4.22 1.02
N ALA A 142 4.69 -4.94 0.74
CA ALA A 142 4.04 -4.90 -0.57
C ALA A 142 3.40 -3.54 -0.87
N PHE A 143 2.74 -2.93 0.12
CA PHE A 143 2.14 -1.60 0.01
C PHE A 143 3.17 -0.53 -0.33
N VAL A 144 4.31 -0.50 0.38
CA VAL A 144 5.39 0.48 0.16
C VAL A 144 6.00 0.28 -1.22
N ALA A 145 6.29 -0.97 -1.61
CA ALA A 145 6.84 -1.28 -2.93
C ALA A 145 5.92 -0.79 -4.07
N GLU A 146 4.61 -1.01 -3.96
CA GLU A 146 3.65 -0.53 -4.96
C GLU A 146 3.53 1.00 -4.96
N THR A 147 3.58 1.64 -3.79
CA THR A 147 3.52 3.10 -3.68
C THR A 147 4.73 3.77 -4.33
N GLU A 148 5.94 3.26 -4.08
CA GLU A 148 7.17 3.76 -4.69
C GLU A 148 7.18 3.52 -6.20
N LYS A 149 6.76 2.33 -6.66
CA LYS A 149 6.62 2.04 -8.09
C LYS A 149 5.68 3.02 -8.79
N ARG A 150 4.53 3.34 -8.18
CA ARG A 150 3.58 4.34 -8.71
C ARG A 150 4.18 5.73 -8.78
N ARG A 151 4.94 6.12 -7.75
CA ARG A 151 5.65 7.39 -7.70
C ARG A 151 6.67 7.51 -8.82
N GLU A 152 7.48 6.47 -9.04
CA GLU A 152 8.47 6.43 -10.12
C GLU A 152 7.81 6.54 -11.51
N LEU A 153 6.72 5.80 -11.74
CA LEU A 153 5.95 5.86 -12.99
C LEU A 153 5.37 7.26 -13.23
N PHE A 154 4.82 7.89 -12.19
CA PHE A 154 4.30 9.25 -12.28
C PHE A 154 5.40 10.27 -12.64
N LEU A 155 6.56 10.18 -11.98
CA LEU A 155 7.69 11.07 -12.26
C LEU A 155 8.26 10.84 -13.68
N ALA A 156 8.30 9.60 -14.15
CA ALA A 156 8.74 9.27 -15.51
C ALA A 156 7.79 9.85 -16.56
N ALA A 157 6.48 9.69 -16.38
CA ALA A 157 5.46 10.26 -17.26
C ALA A 157 5.52 11.80 -17.27
N LEU A 158 5.60 12.43 -16.10
CA LEU A 158 5.69 13.88 -15.98
C LEU A 158 6.98 14.42 -16.64
N GLY A 159 8.12 13.77 -16.43
CA GLY A 159 9.38 14.14 -17.06
C GLY A 159 9.35 14.02 -18.58
N HIS A 160 8.65 13.01 -19.10
CA HIS A 160 8.39 12.86 -20.53
C HIS A 160 7.53 14.01 -21.07
N ASP A 161 6.40 14.29 -20.41
CA ASP A 161 5.41 15.27 -20.87
C ASP A 161 5.91 16.72 -20.77
N LEU A 162 6.77 17.03 -19.80
CA LEU A 162 7.39 18.36 -19.68
C LEU A 162 8.53 18.59 -20.68
N ARG A 163 9.20 17.53 -21.16
CA ARG A 163 10.35 17.66 -22.07
C ARG A 163 9.98 18.34 -23.39
N GLY A 164 8.84 17.98 -23.97
CA GLY A 164 8.34 18.57 -25.22
C GLY A 164 8.15 20.09 -25.15
N PRO A 165 7.29 20.61 -24.26
CA PRO A 165 7.06 22.05 -24.14
C PRO A 165 8.31 22.82 -23.69
N LEU A 166 9.15 22.27 -22.80
CA LEU A 166 10.39 22.93 -22.39
C LEU A 166 11.40 23.06 -23.54
N ASN A 167 11.49 22.05 -24.41
CA ASN A 167 12.30 22.13 -25.62
C ASN A 167 11.77 23.19 -26.58
N ALA A 168 10.46 23.27 -26.79
CA ALA A 168 9.84 24.29 -27.63
C ALA A 168 10.10 25.72 -27.09
N VAL A 169 9.95 25.93 -25.78
CA VAL A 169 10.26 27.21 -25.12
C VAL A 169 11.75 27.56 -25.27
N SER A 170 12.65 26.59 -25.08
CA SER A 170 14.10 26.80 -25.21
C SER A 170 14.51 27.16 -26.64
N LEU A 171 13.95 26.47 -27.65
CA LEU A 171 14.20 26.74 -29.07
C LEU A 171 13.71 28.13 -29.48
N THR A 172 12.49 28.49 -29.09
CA THR A 172 11.90 29.81 -29.39
C THR A 172 12.67 30.93 -28.70
N ALA A 173 13.05 30.77 -27.43
CA ALA A 173 13.92 31.74 -26.74
C ALA A 173 15.30 31.87 -27.39
N GLY A 174 15.88 30.77 -27.90
CA GLY A 174 17.12 30.79 -28.66
C GLY A 174 17.00 31.55 -29.99
N ALA A 175 15.92 31.31 -30.74
CA ALA A 175 15.63 32.01 -31.98
C ALA A 175 15.49 33.54 -31.77
N ILE A 176 14.75 33.95 -30.73
CA ILE A 176 14.57 35.37 -30.38
C ILE A 176 15.91 36.05 -30.03
N ARG A 177 16.83 35.34 -29.34
CA ARG A 177 18.16 35.89 -29.02
C ARG A 177 19.07 36.03 -30.24
N HIS A 178 18.92 35.17 -31.26
CA HIS A 178 19.73 35.23 -32.47
C HIS A 178 19.18 36.21 -33.52
N THR A 179 17.89 36.54 -33.46
CA THR A 179 17.36 37.73 -34.12
C THR A 179 17.70 38.96 -33.28
N GLY A 180 18.90 39.53 -33.46
CA GLY A 180 19.22 40.86 -32.92
C GLY A 180 18.20 41.93 -33.40
N PRO A 181 18.17 43.12 -32.78
CA PRO A 181 17.23 44.17 -33.20
C PRO A 181 17.35 44.40 -34.71
N PRO A 182 16.22 44.60 -35.43
CA PRO A 182 16.27 44.78 -36.87
C PRO A 182 17.27 45.88 -37.19
N GLU A 183 18.25 45.59 -38.06
CA GLU A 183 19.14 46.61 -38.59
C GLU A 183 18.24 47.70 -39.18
N THR A 184 18.26 48.87 -38.56
CA THR A 184 17.65 50.07 -39.12
C THR A 184 18.45 50.41 -40.36
N HIS A 185 18.01 49.86 -41.50
CA HIS A 185 18.57 50.18 -42.80
C HIS A 185 18.49 51.70 -42.99
N ARG A 186 19.65 52.35 -42.86
CA ARG A 186 19.92 53.75 -43.19
C ARG A 186 19.73 53.93 -44.71
N PHE A 187 18.49 54.05 -45.15
CA PHE A 187 18.12 54.81 -46.33
C PHE A 187 17.56 56.11 -45.74
N VAL A 188 18.20 57.27 -45.83
CA VAL A 188 18.43 58.07 -47.05
C VAL A 188 19.49 59.13 -46.69
N ASP A 189 20.67 59.09 -47.33
CA ASP A 189 21.65 60.20 -47.32
C ASP A 189 22.28 60.33 -48.72
N GLY A 190 21.45 60.38 -49.75
CA GLY A 190 21.91 60.44 -51.14
C GLY A 190 20.88 60.98 -52.09
N TYR A 191 20.28 62.15 -51.79
CA TYR A 191 19.43 62.84 -52.79
C TYR A 191 19.26 64.35 -52.53
N ILE A 192 20.33 65.09 -52.21
CA ILE A 192 20.34 66.56 -52.43
C ILE A 192 21.74 66.98 -52.89
N ALA A 193 22.07 66.64 -54.13
CA ALA A 193 23.14 67.30 -54.88
C ALA A 193 22.77 67.23 -56.36
N GLU A 194 21.78 68.02 -56.77
CA GLU A 194 21.62 68.58 -58.13
C GLU A 194 20.26 69.28 -58.23
N ARG A 195 20.25 70.39 -58.98
CA ARG A 195 19.26 71.49 -59.03
C ARG A 195 19.50 72.48 -57.88
N GLY A 196 20.02 73.69 -58.12
CA GLY A 196 19.98 74.53 -59.31
C GLY A 196 19.70 75.95 -58.81
#